data_AF-A0A4P6FTF5-F1
#
_entry.id   AF-A0A4P6FTF5-F1
#
_cell.length_a   1.000
_cell.length_b   1.000
_cell.length_c   1.000
_cell.angle_alpha   90.00
_cell.angle_beta   90.00
_cell.angle_gamma   90.00
#
_symmetry.space_group_name_H-M   'P 1'
#
loop_
_entity.id
_entity.type
_entity.pdbx_description
1 polymer ?
#
loop_
_entity_poly.entity_id
_entity_poly.type
_entity_poly.pdbx_seq_one_letter_code
_entity_poly.pdbx_strand_id
1 'polypeptide(L)'
;MNRQLLKAVAVTFSLTACGADDAGKLTQPPVKAVTARALKEVDPEAYHKSIEAAVAEIPQPDIQSFQRLFICEMRRNARQPQPKPISADYLRALYSYLKANPAAAGVCSL
;
A
#
# COMPACT_ATOMS: atom_id res chain seq x y z
N MET A 1 -20.74 45.68 -10.57
CA MET A 1 -21.47 45.17 -9.40
C MET A 1 -21.64 43.68 -9.55
N ASN A 2 -20.97 42.87 -8.72
CA ASN A 2 -21.39 41.50 -8.41
C ASN A 2 -20.60 40.97 -7.20
N ARG A 3 -21.24 41.02 -6.03
CA ARG A 3 -20.83 40.35 -4.80
C ARG A 3 -22.10 39.99 -4.02
N GLN A 4 -22.48 38.72 -4.06
CA GLN A 4 -23.37 38.07 -3.08
C GLN A 4 -22.69 36.72 -2.80
N LEU A 5 -21.90 36.63 -1.72
CA LEU A 5 -22.25 36.25 -0.36
C LEU A 5 -22.81 34.83 -0.20
N LEU A 6 -21.95 33.98 0.38
CA LEU A 6 -22.13 32.88 1.35
C LEU A 6 -23.25 31.83 1.13
N LYS A 7 -22.88 30.56 1.39
CA LYS A 7 -23.40 29.82 2.57
C LYS A 7 -22.62 28.51 2.82
N ALA A 8 -22.29 28.31 4.09
CA ALA A 8 -21.71 27.11 4.67
C ALA A 8 -22.72 25.95 4.63
N VAL A 9 -22.23 24.73 4.36
CA VAL A 9 -23.00 23.50 4.55
C VAL A 9 -22.35 22.73 5.68
N ALA A 10 -22.98 22.84 6.86
CA ALA A 10 -22.73 21.96 7.99
C ALA A 10 -23.31 20.58 7.66
N VAL A 11 -22.47 19.55 7.59
CA VAL A 11 -22.92 18.16 7.47
C VAL A 11 -23.21 17.66 8.88
N THR A 12 -24.50 17.60 9.20
CA THR A 12 -25.07 17.00 10.40
C THR A 12 -24.85 15.48 10.37
N PHE A 13 -23.99 14.98 11.25
CA PHE A 13 -23.93 13.56 11.61
C PHE A 13 -25.25 13.17 12.30
N SER A 14 -26.16 12.53 11.56
CA SER A 14 -27.38 11.97 12.12
C SER A 14 -27.12 10.51 12.48
N LEU A 15 -26.76 10.27 13.73
CA LEU A 15 -26.92 8.98 14.40
C LEU A 15 -28.41 8.79 14.68
N THR A 16 -29.10 7.98 13.86
CA THR A 16 -30.37 7.37 14.26
C THR A 16 -30.28 5.87 14.06
N ALA A 17 -30.08 5.19 15.18
CA ALA A 17 -30.40 3.78 15.32
C ALA A 17 -31.92 3.60 15.46
N CYS A 18 -32.37 2.41 15.03
CA CYS A 18 -33.53 1.66 15.54
C CYS A 18 -34.90 1.87 14.87
N GLY A 19 -35.33 0.86 14.09
CA GLY A 19 -36.57 0.14 14.42
C GLY A 19 -37.57 -0.19 13.30
N ALA A 20 -37.84 -1.50 13.18
CA ALA A 20 -39.07 -2.18 12.72
C ALA A 20 -39.24 -2.58 11.23
N ASP A 21 -39.18 -3.91 11.05
CA ASP A 21 -39.89 -4.83 10.14
C ASP A 21 -40.75 -4.28 8.97
N ASP A 22 -40.51 -4.80 7.75
CA ASP A 22 -41.48 -5.72 7.12
C ASP A 22 -40.85 -6.54 5.98
N ALA A 23 -41.43 -7.71 5.73
CA ALA A 23 -40.90 -8.83 4.99
C ALA A 23 -40.82 -8.62 3.46
N GLY A 24 -39.65 -8.90 2.90
CA GLY A 24 -39.45 -9.06 1.46
C GLY A 24 -38.36 -10.09 1.18
N LYS A 25 -38.75 -11.35 0.95
CA LYS A 25 -37.87 -12.47 0.57
C LYS A 25 -36.90 -12.05 -0.54
N LEU A 26 -35.62 -11.93 -0.21
CA LEU A 26 -34.52 -12.04 -1.16
C LEU A 26 -33.72 -13.29 -0.81
N THR A 27 -34.05 -14.39 -1.48
CA THR A 27 -33.16 -15.56 -1.53
C THR A 27 -31.96 -15.18 -2.40
N GLN A 28 -31.02 -14.42 -1.84
CA GLN A 28 -29.66 -14.40 -2.37
C GLN A 28 -28.99 -15.69 -1.88
N PRO A 29 -28.37 -16.49 -2.76
CA PRO A 29 -27.56 -17.62 -2.32
C PRO A 29 -26.51 -17.09 -1.34
N PRO A 30 -26.08 -17.88 -0.34
CA PRO A 30 -25.05 -17.43 0.58
C PRO A 30 -23.85 -17.05 -0.28
N VAL A 31 -23.62 -15.75 -0.42
CA VAL A 31 -22.32 -15.24 -0.84
C VAL A 31 -21.43 -15.81 0.24
N LYS A 32 -20.74 -16.90 -0.08
CA LYS A 32 -19.59 -17.36 0.68
C LYS A 32 -18.79 -16.08 0.83
N ALA A 33 -18.83 -15.52 2.04
CA ALA A 33 -17.91 -14.50 2.43
C ALA A 33 -16.58 -15.09 1.99
N VAL A 34 -16.01 -14.53 0.93
CA VAL A 34 -14.66 -14.83 0.52
C VAL A 34 -13.92 -14.36 1.74
N THR A 35 -13.65 -15.30 2.65
CA THR A 35 -12.90 -15.10 3.86
C THR A 35 -11.70 -14.34 3.37
N ALA A 36 -11.65 -13.05 3.70
CA ALA A 36 -10.47 -12.24 3.54
C ALA A 36 -9.37 -13.14 4.05
N ARG A 37 -8.53 -13.66 3.13
CA ARG A 37 -7.41 -14.53 3.48
C ARG A 37 -6.77 -13.82 4.64
N ALA A 38 -6.80 -14.45 5.82
CA ALA A 38 -6.40 -13.84 7.07
C ALA A 38 -5.16 -13.00 6.79
N LEU A 39 -5.34 -11.67 6.82
CA LEU A 39 -4.23 -10.75 6.89
C LEU A 39 -3.58 -11.14 8.21
N LYS A 40 -2.62 -12.06 8.13
CA LYS A 40 -1.85 -12.55 9.26
C LYS A 40 -1.40 -11.28 9.95
N GLU A 41 -1.86 -11.07 11.18
CA GLU A 41 -1.49 -9.90 11.97
C GLU A 41 0.05 -9.92 12.01
N VAL A 42 0.66 -9.09 11.16
CA VAL A 42 2.11 -9.04 11.05
C VAL A 42 2.53 -8.17 12.22
N ASP A 43 3.22 -8.76 13.18
CA ASP A 43 3.86 -8.01 14.25
C ASP A 43 4.67 -6.86 13.63
N PRO A 44 4.28 -5.59 13.88
CA PRO A 44 4.92 -4.43 13.26
C PRO A 44 6.42 -4.36 13.57
N GLU A 45 6.82 -4.80 14.77
CA GLU A 45 8.22 -4.81 15.18
C GLU A 45 9.01 -5.87 14.42
N ALA A 46 8.47 -7.09 14.29
CA ALA A 46 9.06 -8.14 13.48
C ALA A 46 9.18 -7.73 12.00
N TYR A 47 8.15 -7.07 11.44
CA TYR A 47 8.20 -6.54 10.09
C TYR A 47 9.31 -5.51 9.94
N HIS A 48 9.38 -4.53 10.85
CA HIS A 48 10.41 -3.49 10.81
C HIS A 48 11.82 -4.08 10.87
N LYS A 49 12.08 -4.97 11.84
CA LYS A 49 13.36 -5.68 11.97
C LYS A 49 13.71 -6.48 10.71
N SER A 50 12.72 -7.09 10.05
CA SER A 50 12.96 -7.84 8.81
C SER A 50 13.41 -6.94 7.66
N ILE A 51 12.85 -5.73 7.57
CA ILE A 51 13.23 -4.73 6.57
C ILE A 51 14.63 -4.19 6.86
N GLU A 52 14.91 -3.82 8.12
CA GLU A 52 16.23 -3.35 8.54
C GLU A 52 17.33 -4.38 8.23
N ALA A 53 17.07 -5.65 8.56
CA ALA A 53 18.00 -6.74 8.25
C ALA A 53 18.28 -6.85 6.75
N ALA A 54 17.24 -6.82 5.91
CA ALA A 54 17.40 -6.91 4.46
C ALA A 54 18.17 -5.72 3.85
N VAL A 55 18.03 -4.51 4.42
CA VAL A 55 18.82 -3.34 3.99
C VAL A 55 20.26 -3.45 4.47
N ALA A 56 20.50 -3.94 5.68
CA ALA A 56 21.84 -4.14 6.23
C ALA A 56 22.67 -5.18 5.46
N GLU A 57 22.03 -6.11 4.74
CA GLU A 57 22.68 -7.06 3.84
C GLU A 57 23.30 -6.38 2.59
N ILE A 58 22.94 -5.13 2.29
CA ILE A 58 23.41 -4.41 1.10
C ILE A 58 24.77 -3.76 1.37
N PRO A 59 25.83 -4.10 0.62
CA PRO A 59 27.14 -3.50 0.79
C PRO A 59 27.12 -1.98 0.53
N GLN A 60 27.93 -1.25 1.31
CA GLN A 60 28.13 0.20 1.16
C GLN A 60 28.42 0.68 -0.28
N PRO A 61 29.26 0.02 -1.10
CA PRO A 61 29.48 0.48 -2.48
C PRO A 61 28.21 0.43 -3.35
N ASP A 62 27.26 -0.44 -3.03
CA ASP A 62 26.04 -0.63 -3.83
C ASP A 62 24.85 0.19 -3.29
N ILE A 63 24.94 0.74 -2.08
CA ILE A 63 23.79 1.34 -1.37
C ILE A 63 23.16 2.50 -2.16
N GLN A 64 23.97 3.35 -2.79
CA GLN A 64 23.44 4.47 -3.58
C GLN A 64 22.71 3.98 -4.84
N SER A 65 23.29 3.02 -5.55
CA SER A 65 22.69 2.42 -6.73
C SER A 65 21.39 1.70 -6.40
N PHE A 66 21.37 0.99 -5.27
CA PHE A 66 20.18 0.36 -4.72
C PHE A 66 19.10 1.38 -4.36
N GLN A 67 19.43 2.44 -3.62
CA GLN A 67 18.47 3.48 -3.24
C GLN A 67 17.82 4.13 -4.47
N ARG A 68 18.59 4.43 -5.51
CA ARG A 68 18.05 4.96 -6.78
C ARG A 68 17.06 3.99 -7.41
N LEU A 69 17.45 2.73 -7.56
CA LEU A 69 16.58 1.69 -8.12
C LEU A 69 15.31 1.50 -7.27
N PHE A 70 15.45 1.45 -5.95
CA PHE A 70 14.35 1.29 -5.01
C PHE A 70 13.34 2.43 -5.10
N ILE A 71 13.78 3.69 -5.11
CA ILE A 71 12.89 4.84 -5.29
C ILE A 71 12.08 4.72 -6.59
N CYS A 72 12.71 4.25 -7.66
CA CYS A 72 12.06 4.14 -8.95
C CYS A 72 11.03 3.01 -9.01
N GLU A 73 11.33 1.88 -8.39
CA GLU A 73 10.35 0.83 -8.21
C GLU A 73 9.21 1.25 -7.28
N MET A 74 9.48 2.03 -6.22
CA MET A 74 8.43 2.59 -5.36
C MET A 74 7.51 3.54 -6.12
N ARG A 75 8.07 4.43 -6.95
CA ARG A 75 7.29 5.32 -7.84
C ARG A 75 6.42 4.52 -8.82
N ARG A 76 6.95 3.44 -9.39
CA ARG A 76 6.21 2.53 -10.28
C ARG A 76 5.10 1.80 -9.53
N ASN A 77 5.40 1.27 -8.36
CA ASN A 77 4.46 0.53 -7.52
C ASN A 77 3.29 1.40 -7.06
N ALA A 78 3.55 2.66 -6.69
CA ALA A 78 2.52 3.62 -6.28
C ALA A 78 1.54 4.00 -7.41
N ARG A 79 1.93 3.84 -8.68
CA ARG A 79 1.07 4.07 -9.84
C ARG A 79 0.19 2.87 -10.19
N GLN A 80 0.37 1.73 -9.54
CA GLN A 80 -0.43 0.55 -9.81
C GLN A 80 -1.81 0.67 -9.15
N PRO A 81 -2.89 0.13 -9.77
CA PRO A 81 -4.21 0.08 -9.15
C PRO A 81 -4.22 -0.62 -7.77
N GLN A 82 -3.28 -1.54 -7.56
CA GLN A 82 -3.06 -2.25 -6.31
C GLN A 82 -1.55 -2.31 -6.02
N PRO A 83 -1.00 -1.32 -5.28
CA PRO A 83 0.40 -1.32 -4.91
C PRO A 83 0.75 -2.56 -4.10
N LYS A 84 1.88 -3.19 -4.44
CA LYS A 84 2.38 -4.36 -3.72
C LYS A 84 3.02 -3.95 -2.41
N PRO A 85 2.86 -4.74 -1.33
CA PRO A 85 3.56 -4.49 -0.08
C PRO A 85 5.06 -4.66 -0.28
N ILE A 86 5.84 -3.87 0.45
CA ILE A 86 7.29 -4.02 0.52
C ILE A 86 7.59 -5.07 1.59
N SER A 87 8.52 -5.97 1.31
CA SER A 87 8.93 -7.01 2.24
C SER A 87 10.45 -7.16 2.20
N ALA A 88 11.01 -7.83 3.21
CA ALA A 88 12.43 -8.15 3.24
C ALA A 88 12.86 -8.91 1.98
N ASP A 89 12.06 -9.89 1.54
CA ASP A 89 12.33 -10.67 0.34
C ASP A 89 12.28 -9.83 -0.93
N TYR A 90 11.38 -8.85 -0.99
CA TYR A 90 11.33 -7.91 -2.10
C TYR A 90 12.63 -7.08 -2.19
N LEU A 91 13.14 -6.59 -1.05
CA LEU A 91 14.40 -5.82 -1.03
C LEU A 91 15.59 -6.68 -1.46
N ARG A 92 15.68 -7.93 -0.97
CA ARG A 92 16.72 -8.88 -1.39
C ARG A 92 16.64 -9.22 -2.87
N ALA A 93 15.44 -9.43 -3.39
CA ALA A 93 15.21 -9.68 -4.81
C ALA A 93 15.62 -8.47 -5.66
N LEU A 94 15.29 -7.26 -5.21
CA LEU A 94 15.67 -6.03 -5.90
C LEU A 94 17.18 -5.82 -5.90
N TYR A 95 17.86 -6.09 -4.79
CA TYR A 95 19.32 -6.04 -4.73
C TYR A 95 19.97 -7.12 -5.63
N SER A 96 19.42 -8.34 -5.64
CA SER A 96 19.85 -9.41 -6.56
C SER A 96 19.70 -9.00 -8.02
N TYR A 97 18.60 -8.31 -8.36
CA TYR A 97 18.38 -7.76 -9.69
C TYR A 97 19.40 -6.67 -10.04
N LEU A 98 19.71 -5.76 -9.10
CA LEU A 98 20.76 -4.75 -9.29
C LEU A 98 22.13 -5.38 -9.55
N LYS A 99 22.50 -6.43 -8.80
CA LYS A 99 23.76 -7.15 -9.01
C LYS A 99 23.85 -7.77 -10.40
N ALA A 100 22.74 -8.34 -10.87
CA ALA A 100 22.66 -8.91 -12.21
C ALA A 100 22.62 -7.83 -13.31
N ASN A 101 22.17 -6.61 -12.98
CA ASN A 101 21.96 -5.52 -13.93
C ASN A 101 22.43 -4.18 -13.34
N PRO A 102 23.74 -3.90 -13.27
CA PRO A 102 24.26 -2.69 -12.63
C PRO A 102 23.72 -1.38 -13.23
N ALA A 103 23.39 -1.39 -14.52
CA ALA A 103 22.78 -0.25 -15.22
C ALA A 103 21.34 0.06 -14.76
N ALA A 104 20.67 -0.84 -14.05
CA ALA A 104 19.29 -0.67 -13.59
C ALA A 104 19.11 0.56 -12.67
N ALA A 105 20.16 0.94 -11.94
CA ALA A 105 20.16 2.14 -11.10
C ALA A 105 20.04 3.46 -11.90
N GLY A 106 20.31 3.44 -13.20
CA GLY A 106 20.25 4.60 -14.09
C GLY A 106 18.95 4.74 -14.88
N VAL A 107 18.00 3.80 -14.76
CA VAL A 107 16.80 3.71 -15.63
C VAL A 107 15.78 4.82 -15.36
N CYS A 108 15.97 5.61 -14.30
CA CYS A 108 14.97 6.51 -13.79
C CYS A 108 15.64 7.82 -13.38
N SER A 109 15.23 8.91 -14.04
CA SER A 109 15.58 10.28 -13.69
C SER A 109 14.86 10.65 -12.39
N LEU A 110 15.64 10.94 -11.34
CA LEU A 110 15.12 11.31 -10.02
C LEU A 110 14.48 12.68 -10.03
#